data_AF-A0A316PRR0-F1
#
_entry.id   AF-A0A316PRR0-F1
#
_cell.length_a   1.000
_cell.length_b   1.000
_cell.length_c   1.000
_cell.angle_alpha   90.00
_cell.angle_beta   90.00
_cell.angle_gamma   90.00
#
_symmetry.space_group_name_H-M   'P 1'
#
loop_
_entity.id
_entity.type
_entity.pdbx_description
1 polymer ?
#
loop_
_entity_poly.entity_id
_entity_poly.type
_entity_poly.pdbx_seq_one_letter_code
_entity_poly.pdbx_strand_id
1 'polypeptide(L)'
;TKERTYYKYVNGQSIKYTVQPSLGGHQKNNPNIVYSLDFDVTPHLLRHTYITNLLYAGVDPKTVQYLAGHENSKTTMDIYARVKYNKPEQLFDVVNSAFHQAVPS
;
A
#
# COMPACT_ATOMS: atom_id res chain seq x y z
N THR A 1 16.41 7.75 10.59
CA THR A 1 16.54 7.51 9.13
C THR A 1 17.78 6.67 8.86
N LYS A 2 17.71 5.67 7.98
CA LYS A 2 18.89 4.86 7.59
C LYS A 2 19.85 5.66 6.72
N GLU A 3 21.15 5.41 6.88
CA GLU A 3 22.18 5.99 6.01
C GLU A 3 21.97 5.55 4.56
N ARG A 4 22.09 6.48 3.61
CA ARG A 4 22.04 6.17 2.18
C ARG A 4 23.41 6.38 1.57
N THR A 5 23.89 5.36 0.86
CA THR A 5 25.13 5.43 0.08
C THR A 5 24.78 5.69 -1.39
N TYR A 6 25.45 6.65 -2.02
CA TYR A 6 25.45 6.77 -3.48
C TYR A 6 26.88 6.82 -4.03
N TYR A 7 27.06 6.36 -5.26
CA TYR A 7 28.34 6.37 -5.96
C TYR A 7 28.32 7.45 -7.03
N LYS A 8 29.36 8.29 -7.07
CA LYS A 8 29.59 9.24 -8.16
C LYS A 8 30.88 8.86 -8.87
N TYR A 9 30.83 8.71 -10.19
CA TYR A 9 32.02 8.49 -11.00
C TYR A 9 32.62 9.83 -11.39
N VAL A 10 33.89 10.05 -11.05
CA VAL A 10 34.66 11.23 -11.45
C VAL A 10 35.98 10.72 -12.01
N ASN A 11 36.29 11.07 -13.27
CA ASN A 11 37.52 10.64 -13.97
C ASN A 11 37.73 9.11 -13.98
N GLY A 12 36.66 8.33 -14.10
CA GLY A 12 36.73 6.86 -14.12
C GLY A 12 36.82 6.19 -12.75
N GLN A 13 36.96 6.96 -11.66
CA GLN A 13 36.99 6.44 -10.30
C GLN A 13 35.63 6.62 -9.60
N SER A 14 35.14 5.58 -8.92
CA SER A 14 33.92 5.68 -8.11
C SER A 14 34.22 6.26 -6.73
N ILE A 15 33.55 7.36 -6.40
CA ILE A 15 33.62 7.99 -5.08
C ILE A 15 32.32 7.66 -4.33
N LYS A 16 32.45 7.01 -3.17
CA LYS A 16 31.33 6.67 -2.28
C LYS A 16 30.97 7.88 -1.41
N TYR A 17 29.71 8.27 -1.41
CA TYR A 17 29.18 9.30 -0.52
C TYR A 17 28.16 8.69 0.42
N THR A 18 28.29 8.96 1.71
CA THR A 18 27.31 8.60 2.74
C THR A 18 26.53 9.85 3.11
N VAL A 19 25.20 9.78 3.03
CA VAL A 19 24.30 10.84 3.49
C VAL A 19 23.36 10.29 4.55
N GLN A 20 23.15 11.07 5.60
CA GLN A 20 22.12 10.85 6.60
C GLN A 20 20.94 11.78 6.27
N PRO A 21 19.89 11.29 5.58
CA PRO A 21 18.73 12.11 5.27
C PRO A 21 18.00 12.51 6.56
N SER A 22 17.86 13.81 6.79
CA SER A 22 16.93 14.36 7.78
C SER A 22 15.54 14.48 7.17
N LEU A 23 14.51 14.11 7.94
CA LEU A 23 13.11 14.27 7.52
C LEU A 23 12.84 15.76 7.25
N GLY A 24 12.21 16.08 6.12
CA GLY A 24 12.00 17.44 5.64
C GLY A 24 13.22 18.10 4.99
N GLY A 25 14.39 17.45 5.03
CA GLY A 25 15.59 17.91 4.34
C GLY A 25 15.52 17.69 2.82
N HIS A 26 16.39 18.39 2.09
CA HIS A 26 16.48 18.27 0.64
C HIS A 26 17.68 17.41 0.21
N GLN A 27 17.55 16.72 -0.93
CA GLN A 27 18.66 16.00 -1.51
C GLN A 27 19.75 16.99 -1.97
N LYS A 28 21.00 16.76 -1.55
CA LYS A 28 22.15 17.63 -1.85
C LYS A 28 22.30 18.00 -3.33
N ASN A 29 22.01 17.06 -4.24
CA ASN A 29 22.17 17.25 -5.69
C ASN A 29 20.88 17.69 -6.40
N ASN A 30 19.73 17.66 -5.72
CA ASN A 30 18.47 18.10 -6.31
C ASN A 30 17.57 18.69 -5.20
N PRO A 31 17.55 20.03 -5.05
CA PRO A 31 16.75 20.68 -4.02
C PRO A 31 15.25 20.48 -4.22
N ASN A 32 14.76 20.02 -5.38
CA ASN A 32 13.34 19.71 -5.55
C ASN A 32 12.94 18.35 -4.94
N ILE A 33 13.91 17.53 -4.50
CA ILE A 33 13.64 16.24 -3.86
C ILE A 33 13.74 16.42 -2.34
N VAL A 34 12.62 16.25 -1.65
CA VAL A 34 12.52 16.30 -0.19
C VAL A 34 12.48 14.88 0.37
N TYR A 35 13.20 14.64 1.46
CA TYR A 35 13.07 13.41 2.25
C TYR A 35 11.82 13.50 3.11
N SER A 36 10.68 13.01 2.60
CA SER A 36 9.38 13.11 3.25
C SER A 36 8.97 11.88 4.08
N LEU A 37 9.73 10.80 4.00
CA LEU A 37 9.44 9.54 4.70
C LEU A 37 10.69 9.08 5.48
N ASP A 38 10.50 8.70 6.74
CA ASP A 38 11.54 8.27 7.66
C ASP A 38 11.64 6.73 7.84
N PHE A 39 10.76 5.98 7.19
CA PHE A 39 10.72 4.52 7.17
C PHE A 39 11.01 3.94 5.78
N ASP A 40 11.32 2.64 5.73
CA ASP A 40 11.59 1.93 4.48
C ASP A 40 10.29 1.61 3.74
N VAL A 41 10.13 2.19 2.55
CA VAL A 41 9.01 1.91 1.64
C VAL A 41 9.44 0.85 0.64
N THR A 42 8.68 -0.25 0.57
CA THR A 42 8.83 -1.26 -0.47
C THR A 42 7.68 -1.17 -1.49
N PRO A 43 7.86 -1.62 -2.75
CA PRO A 43 6.77 -1.68 -3.71
C PRO A 43 5.54 -2.45 -3.21
N HIS A 44 5.75 -3.47 -2.37
CA HIS A 44 4.68 -4.25 -1.77
C HIS A 44 3.82 -3.43 -0.78
N LEU A 45 4.42 -2.49 -0.03
CA LEU A 45 3.70 -1.60 0.87
C LEU A 45 2.80 -0.61 0.09
N LEU A 46 3.30 -0.10 -1.05
CA LEU A 46 2.51 0.76 -1.93
C LEU A 46 1.32 -0.02 -2.53
N ARG A 47 1.52 -1.28 -2.92
CA ARG A 47 0.46 -2.16 -3.40
C ARG A 47 -0.64 -2.36 -2.33
N HIS A 48 -0.27 -2.58 -1.07
CA HIS A 48 -1.24 -2.68 0.04
C HIS A 48 -2.04 -1.39 0.25
N THR A 49 -1.37 -0.25 0.16
CA THR A 49 -2.02 1.07 0.25
C THR A 49 -3.04 1.26 -0.87
N TYR A 50 -2.67 0.92 -2.10
CA TYR A 50 -3.56 0.99 -3.26
C TYR A 50 -4.80 0.09 -3.11
N ILE A 51 -4.61 -1.18 -2.75
CA ILE A 51 -5.71 -2.14 -2.52
C ILE A 51 -6.65 -1.62 -1.42
N THR A 52 -6.09 -1.17 -0.30
CA THR A 52 -6.87 -0.68 0.84
C THR A 52 -7.73 0.52 0.44
N ASN A 53 -7.18 1.47 -0.33
CA ASN A 53 -7.93 2.64 -0.80
C ASN A 53 -9.08 2.26 -1.74
N LEU A 54 -8.87 1.30 -2.66
CA LEU A 54 -9.95 0.83 -3.55
C LEU A 54 -11.07 0.15 -2.75
N LEU A 55 -10.72 -0.64 -1.75
CA LEU A 55 -11.70 -1.28 -0.86
C LEU A 55 -12.50 -0.25 -0.05
N TYR A 56 -11.83 0.78 0.48
CA TYR A 56 -12.50 1.89 1.17
C TYR A 56 -13.43 2.68 0.25
N ALA A 57 -13.09 2.81 -1.03
CA ALA A 57 -13.94 3.43 -2.04
C ALA A 57 -15.12 2.53 -2.47
N GLY A 58 -15.26 1.32 -1.90
CA GLY A 58 -16.37 0.41 -2.20
C GLY A 58 -16.22 -0.37 -3.50
N VAL A 59 -15.03 -0.37 -4.11
CA VAL A 59 -14.76 -1.16 -5.32
C VAL A 59 -14.90 -2.65 -5.00
N ASP A 60 -15.54 -3.40 -5.89
CA ASP A 60 -15.76 -4.82 -5.66
C ASP A 60 -14.42 -5.59 -5.57
N PRO A 61 -14.32 -6.61 -4.70
CA PRO A 61 -13.05 -7.29 -4.45
C PRO A 61 -12.44 -7.95 -5.67
N LYS A 62 -13.26 -8.37 -6.64
CA LYS A 62 -12.81 -9.05 -7.85
C LYS A 62 -12.15 -8.06 -8.81
N THR A 63 -12.73 -6.85 -8.93
CA THR A 63 -12.12 -5.73 -9.63
C THR A 63 -10.86 -5.26 -8.92
N VAL A 64 -10.85 -5.17 -7.58
CA VAL A 64 -9.61 -4.84 -6.84
C VAL A 64 -8.51 -5.87 -7.09
N GLN A 65 -8.83 -7.16 -7.08
CA GLN A 65 -7.88 -8.23 -7.37
C GLN A 65 -7.34 -8.14 -8.81
N TYR A 66 -8.20 -7.86 -9.78
CA TYR A 66 -7.79 -7.64 -11.17
C TYR A 66 -6.83 -6.44 -11.29
N LEU A 67 -7.19 -5.30 -10.70
CA LEU A 67 -6.39 -4.06 -10.73
C LEU A 67 -5.07 -4.18 -9.97
N ALA A 68 -5.04 -4.94 -8.87
CA ALA A 68 -3.81 -5.22 -8.14
C ALA A 68 -2.92 -6.23 -8.88
N GLY A 69 -3.47 -7.05 -9.78
CA GLY A 69 -2.78 -8.11 -10.49
C GLY A 69 -2.89 -9.48 -9.79
N HIS A 70 -2.95 -10.54 -10.58
CA HIS A 70 -3.45 -11.88 -10.21
C HIS A 70 -2.62 -12.65 -9.16
N GLU A 71 -1.37 -12.30 -8.86
CA GLU A 71 -0.47 -13.18 -8.10
C GLU A 71 -0.67 -13.21 -6.57
N ASN A 72 -1.44 -12.28 -5.98
CA ASN A 72 -1.59 -12.25 -4.51
C ASN A 72 -3.06 -12.08 -4.08
N SER A 73 -3.87 -13.10 -4.36
CA SER A 73 -5.25 -13.19 -3.88
C SER A 73 -5.31 -13.29 -2.35
N LYS A 74 -4.37 -13.98 -1.71
CA LYS A 74 -4.41 -14.26 -0.25
C LYS A 74 -4.37 -12.99 0.60
N THR A 75 -3.37 -12.13 0.40
CA THR A 75 -3.26 -10.90 1.18
C THR A 75 -4.37 -9.90 0.86
N THR A 76 -4.81 -9.84 -0.40
CA THR A 76 -5.95 -9.01 -0.83
C THR A 76 -7.23 -9.45 -0.11
N MET A 77 -7.46 -10.76 0.02
CA MET A 77 -8.61 -11.33 0.71
C MET A 77 -8.54 -11.13 2.23
N ASP A 78 -7.36 -11.25 2.84
CA ASP A 78 -7.16 -11.01 4.28
C ASP A 78 -7.39 -9.52 4.64
N ILE A 79 -6.95 -8.60 3.76
CA ILE A 79 -7.23 -7.16 3.91
C ILE A 79 -8.71 -6.88 3.67
N TYR A 80 -9.31 -7.46 2.62
CA TYR A 80 -10.75 -7.38 2.36
C TYR A 80 -11.56 -7.81 3.57
N ALA A 81 -11.19 -8.95 4.18
CA ALA A 81 -11.90 -9.47 5.32
C ALA A 81 -11.82 -8.51 6.50
N ARG A 82 -10.62 -7.99 6.81
CA ARG A 82 -10.46 -7.02 7.89
C ARG A 82 -11.20 -5.70 7.62
N VAL A 83 -11.16 -5.16 6.39
CA VAL A 83 -11.81 -3.87 6.06
C VAL A 83 -13.33 -3.99 6.07
N LYS A 84 -13.89 -5.07 5.51
CA LYS A 84 -15.34 -5.23 5.39
C LYS A 84 -16.00 -5.78 6.65
N TYR A 85 -15.37 -6.74 7.34
CA TYR A 85 -15.95 -7.40 8.51
C TYR A 85 -15.58 -6.75 9.85
N ASN A 86 -14.75 -5.69 9.88
CA ASN A 86 -14.49 -4.91 11.11
C ASN A 86 -15.70 -4.08 11.59
N LYS A 87 -16.82 -4.09 10.87
CA LYS A 87 -18.10 -3.52 11.32
C LYS A 87 -19.12 -4.64 11.49
N PRO A 88 -19.02 -5.43 12.59
CA PRO A 88 -19.87 -6.60 12.80
C PRO A 88 -21.38 -6.28 12.75
N GLU A 89 -21.78 -5.06 13.14
CA GLU A 89 -23.16 -4.58 13.11
C GLU A 89 -23.75 -4.54 11.69
N GLN A 90 -22.94 -4.22 10.67
CA GLN A 90 -23.41 -4.17 9.27
C GLN A 90 -23.53 -5.55 8.61
N LEU A 91 -23.00 -6.60 9.26
CA LEU A 91 -23.07 -7.96 8.73
C LEU A 91 -24.41 -8.62 9.01
N PHE A 92 -25.04 -8.30 10.14
CA PHE A 92 -26.33 -8.86 10.50
C PHE A 92 -27.38 -8.56 9.42
N ASP A 93 -27.41 -7.33 8.91
CA ASP A 93 -28.38 -6.93 7.89
C ASP A 93 -28.14 -7.62 6.55
N VAL A 94 -26.87 -7.75 6.12
CA VAL A 94 -26.52 -8.42 4.86
C VAL A 94 -26.84 -9.92 4.92
N VAL A 95 -26.50 -10.55 6.04
CA VAL A 95 -26.73 -11.98 6.27
C VAL A 95 -28.23 -12.26 6.38
N ASN A 96 -28.95 -11.48 7.19
CA ASN A 96 -30.41 -11.60 7.30
C ASN A 96 -31.09 -11.35 5.95
N SER A 97 -30.68 -10.35 5.17
CA SER A 97 -31.25 -10.10 3.85
C SER A 97 -31.03 -11.27 2.89
N ALA A 98 -29.86 -11.90 2.92
CA ALA A 98 -29.55 -13.07 2.10
C ALA A 98 -30.40 -14.29 2.49
N PHE A 99 -30.65 -14.51 3.78
CA PHE A 99 -31.51 -15.60 4.25
C PHE A 99 -33.00 -15.37 4.00
N HIS A 100 -33.49 -14.12 4.02
CA HIS A 100 -34.90 -13.80 3.72
C HIS A 100 -35.23 -13.85 2.21
N GLN A 101 -34.25 -13.73 1.31
CA GLN A 101 -34.46 -13.92 -0.13
C GLN A 101 -34.58 -15.39 -0.55
N ALA A 102 -34.12 -16.33 0.29
CA ALA A 102 -34.07 -17.76 -0.04
C ALA A 102 -35.35 -18.53 0.32
N VAL A 103 -36.36 -17.88 0.92
CA VAL A 103 -37.65 -18.51 1.24
C VAL A 103 -38.75 -17.84 0.42
N PRO A 104 -39.04 -18.31 -0.80
CA PRO A 104 -40.26 -17.92 -1.48
C PRO A 104 -41.46 -18.57 -0.79
N SER A 105 -42.52 -17.78 -0.60
CA SER A 105 -43.86 -18.23 -0.20
C SER A 105 -44.49 -19.16 -1.22
#